data_AF-K0RB80-F1
#
_entry.id   AF-K0RB80-F1
#
_cell.length_a   1.000
_cell.length_b   1.000
_cell.length_c   1.000
_cell.angle_alpha   90.00
_cell.angle_beta   90.00
_cell.angle_gamma   90.00
#
_symmetry.space_group_name_H-M   'P 1'
#
loop_
_entity.id
_entity.type
_entity.pdbx_description
1 polymer ?
#
loop_
_entity_poly.entity_id
_entity_poly.type
_entity_poly.pdbx_seq_one_letter_code
_entity_poly.pdbx_strand_id
1 'polypeptide(L)'
;MGVRGRKGAFSNGVLICVDEEELKRFDVREGGYRRSKIKLSNIYPHFEASEMEEGSGAVVAMEIDRPSEVHHKLDHVKCPKCRQLFEAADRMRRRASSDDTEVNEADSGPGDELAVWCYFQEQSIPADRSFPITQSYIDIILRGCLSISKNFARRFLETTTGWWNEGEAQTVGDFVRRQQMGDTKATDDDDENISLSISDHHTWVDDRLNPMYARADGAFSRGKGAEIDELLKEHHPRALARRVSSMEVPKNLRKENESARDEIVEMAKLRLSLSSLSRAGSFSSAIQSSLKDGMNDNMLTRDGNSSKGRSPRRLIPPPFRRLRKQNTVVVTESSRIVPFVPLFPETAATSSLDRTAPDDQTTTVLSACGAGASFLPHNADAEEKRRLRAEVESLKRQVNYLSDELDSVLASKEDIARKLDKIVKKRNSDQQELLDIRGMLTDDTDSTGYTDESPPFFHEGLCLSCGAGGD
;
A
#
# COMPACT_ATOMS: atom_id res chain seq x y z
N MET A 1 0.82 -11.49 1.46
CA MET A 1 1.87 -11.75 2.48
C MET A 1 1.39 -11.23 3.82
N GLY A 2 1.79 -11.83 4.94
CA GLY A 2 1.36 -11.36 6.27
C GLY A 2 1.99 -12.16 7.40
N VAL A 3 1.90 -11.63 8.62
CA VAL A 3 2.48 -12.24 9.82
C VAL A 3 1.62 -13.41 10.30
N ARG A 4 2.25 -14.57 10.51
CA ARG A 4 1.61 -15.76 11.11
C ARG A 4 2.20 -16.05 12.48
N GLY A 5 1.33 -16.32 13.45
CA GLY A 5 1.76 -16.75 14.78
C GLY A 5 2.23 -18.21 14.76
N ARG A 6 3.51 -18.44 15.05
CA ARG A 6 4.08 -19.79 15.25
C ARG A 6 4.85 -19.81 16.55
N LYS A 7 4.64 -20.84 17.39
CA LYS A 7 5.34 -20.97 18.68
C LYS A 7 6.85 -21.05 18.43
N GLY A 8 7.61 -20.22 19.16
CA GLY A 8 9.07 -20.15 19.04
C GLY A 8 9.59 -19.45 17.79
N ALA A 9 8.72 -18.96 16.90
CA ALA A 9 9.16 -18.17 15.75
C ALA A 9 9.46 -16.73 16.16
N PHE A 10 10.41 -16.12 15.45
CA PHE A 10 10.73 -14.70 15.54
C PHE A 10 10.52 -14.06 14.17
N SER A 11 10.31 -12.74 14.18
CA SER A 11 10.15 -11.94 12.97
C SER A 11 10.87 -10.62 13.15
N ASN A 12 11.59 -10.19 12.11
CA ASN A 12 12.18 -8.86 12.06
C ASN A 12 11.11 -7.86 11.60
N GLY A 13 11.13 -6.66 12.17
CA GLY A 13 10.16 -5.63 11.83
C GLY A 13 10.65 -4.24 12.20
N VAL A 14 9.82 -3.24 11.87
CA VAL A 14 10.08 -1.84 12.19
C VAL A 14 9.04 -1.37 13.19
N LEU A 15 9.48 -0.64 14.21
CA LEU A 15 8.59 0.03 15.15
C LEU A 15 8.25 1.43 14.63
N ILE A 16 6.96 1.69 14.46
CA ILE A 16 6.44 3.01 14.11
C ILE A 16 5.68 3.56 15.30
N CYS A 17 6.14 4.68 15.84
CA CYS A 17 5.39 5.39 16.87
C CYS A 17 4.20 6.10 16.25
N VAL A 18 3.01 5.90 16.80
CA VAL A 18 1.76 6.48 16.31
C VAL A 18 0.94 6.98 17.48
N ASP A 19 0.00 7.89 17.22
CA ASP A 19 -1.01 8.23 18.23
C ASP A 19 -2.26 7.36 18.10
N GLU A 20 -3.22 7.58 19.00
CA GLU A 20 -4.48 6.82 19.04
C GLU A 20 -5.37 7.09 17.82
N GLU A 21 -5.29 8.26 17.19
CA GLU A 21 -6.07 8.57 15.98
C GLU A 21 -5.50 7.85 14.77
N GLU A 22 -4.17 7.83 14.64
CA GLU A 22 -3.46 7.08 13.63
C GLU A 22 -3.68 5.58 13.79
N LEU A 23 -3.68 5.07 15.04
CA LEU A 23 -3.99 3.69 15.32
C LEU A 23 -5.37 3.28 14.78
N LYS A 24 -6.39 4.12 14.95
CA LYS A 24 -7.73 3.89 14.35
C LYS A 24 -7.70 3.89 12.82
N ARG A 25 -6.84 4.71 12.20
CA ARG A 25 -6.64 4.67 10.73
C ARG A 25 -6.00 3.37 10.29
N PHE A 26 -5.09 2.80 11.08
CA PHE A 26 -4.56 1.46 10.83
C PHE A 26 -5.65 0.40 10.97
N ASP A 27 -6.53 0.47 11.98
CA ASP A 27 -7.63 -0.49 12.12
C ASP A 27 -8.53 -0.55 10.87
N VAL A 28 -8.85 0.62 10.28
CA VAL A 28 -9.63 0.68 9.03
C VAL A 28 -8.83 0.15 7.84
N ARG A 29 -7.52 0.45 7.77
CA ARG A 29 -6.66 0.02 6.66
C ARG A 29 -6.43 -1.48 6.67
N GLU A 30 -6.18 -2.05 7.84
CA GLU A 30 -5.89 -3.47 8.05
C GLU A 30 -7.18 -4.29 8.23
N GLY A 31 -8.29 -3.86 7.60
CA GLY A 31 -9.56 -4.60 7.63
C GLY A 31 -9.36 -6.06 7.20
N GLY A 32 -9.87 -7.00 8.00
CA GLY A 32 -9.65 -8.44 7.82
C GLY A 32 -8.43 -9.01 8.56
N TYR A 33 -7.64 -8.16 9.22
CA TYR A 33 -6.59 -8.57 10.15
C TYR A 33 -7.02 -8.36 11.60
N ARG A 34 -6.56 -9.23 12.47
CA ARG A 34 -6.73 -9.12 13.92
C ARG A 34 -5.54 -8.37 14.52
N ARG A 35 -5.81 -7.23 15.16
CA ARG A 35 -4.83 -6.50 15.95
C ARG A 35 -4.55 -7.24 17.25
N SER A 36 -3.28 -7.49 17.56
CA SER A 36 -2.86 -8.17 18.79
C SER A 36 -1.72 -7.44 19.48
N LYS A 37 -1.79 -7.36 20.82
CA LYS A 37 -0.77 -6.71 21.65
C LYS A 37 0.42 -7.66 21.81
N ILE A 38 1.61 -7.19 21.48
CA ILE A 38 2.86 -7.92 21.69
C ILE A 38 3.35 -7.64 23.12
N LYS A 39 3.73 -8.71 23.83
CA LYS A 39 4.37 -8.59 25.14
C LYS A 39 5.72 -7.88 24.98
N LEU A 40 5.98 -6.83 25.77
CA LEU A 40 7.22 -6.06 25.64
C LEU A 40 8.47 -6.92 25.89
N SER A 41 8.40 -7.93 26.77
CA SER A 41 9.49 -8.89 26.99
C SER A 41 9.95 -9.59 25.69
N ASN A 42 9.08 -9.71 24.70
CA ASN A 42 9.33 -10.39 23.43
C ASN A 42 9.87 -9.46 22.35
N ILE A 43 10.22 -8.21 22.68
CA ILE A 43 10.68 -7.21 21.72
C ILE A 43 12.17 -6.94 21.93
N TYR A 44 12.95 -7.15 20.87
CA TYR A 44 14.39 -7.01 20.89
C TYR A 44 14.84 -5.93 19.90
N PRO A 45 15.82 -5.09 20.26
CA PRO A 45 16.47 -4.21 19.28
C PRO A 45 17.15 -5.05 18.19
N HIS A 46 17.11 -4.56 16.95
CA HIS A 46 17.80 -5.20 15.85
C HIS A 46 19.29 -4.84 15.90
N PHE A 47 20.15 -5.84 15.73
CA PHE A 47 21.59 -5.64 15.63
C PHE A 47 22.09 -6.21 14.30
N GLU A 48 22.84 -5.39 13.58
CA GLU A 48 23.60 -5.88 12.44
C GLU A 48 24.76 -6.71 12.96
N ALA A 49 24.98 -7.88 12.35
CA ALA A 49 26.12 -8.74 12.68
C ALA A 49 27.46 -8.17 12.15
N SER A 50 27.47 -6.91 11.69
CA SER A 50 28.67 -6.23 11.22
C SER A 50 29.64 -6.09 12.39
N GLU A 51 30.75 -6.85 12.33
CA GLU A 51 31.99 -6.79 13.15
C GLU A 51 32.37 -8.09 13.87
N MET A 52 31.49 -9.09 13.95
CA MET A 52 31.94 -10.41 14.40
C MET A 52 32.54 -11.14 13.19
N GLU A 53 33.86 -11.32 13.19
CA GLU A 53 34.64 -12.01 12.15
C GLU A 53 33.89 -13.26 11.64
N GLU A 54 33.87 -13.44 10.32
CA GLU A 54 33.08 -14.43 9.54
C GLU A 54 33.37 -15.93 9.86
N GLY A 55 33.94 -16.25 11.02
CA GLY A 55 34.42 -17.59 11.39
C GLY A 55 33.43 -18.49 12.15
N SER A 56 32.31 -18.00 12.68
CA SER A 56 31.37 -18.86 13.43
C SER A 56 29.93 -18.77 12.89
N GLY A 57 29.60 -19.63 11.93
CA GLY A 57 28.27 -19.78 11.32
C GLY A 57 27.15 -20.29 12.25
N ALA A 58 27.21 -19.98 13.55
CA ALA A 58 26.12 -20.25 14.48
C ALA A 58 25.18 -19.04 14.51
N VAL A 59 23.90 -19.31 14.25
CA VAL A 59 22.80 -18.36 14.39
C VAL A 59 22.85 -17.74 15.80
N VAL A 60 23.37 -16.52 15.93
CA VAL A 60 23.43 -15.75 17.19
C VAL A 60 22.05 -15.20 17.53
N ALA A 61 21.07 -16.09 17.63
CA ALA A 61 19.95 -15.87 18.50
C ALA A 61 20.29 -16.63 19.80
N MET A 62 20.30 -15.92 20.93
CA MET A 62 20.18 -16.47 22.30
C MET A 62 21.41 -16.52 23.23
N GLU A 63 22.45 -15.69 23.06
CA GLU A 63 23.35 -15.35 24.20
C GLU A 63 23.38 -13.83 24.46
N ILE A 64 22.20 -13.20 24.56
CA ILE A 64 22.06 -11.81 25.05
C ILE A 64 21.80 -11.82 26.57
N ASP A 65 22.52 -12.64 27.32
CA ASP A 65 22.38 -12.75 28.79
C ASP A 65 23.40 -11.89 29.56
N ARG A 66 24.10 -10.96 28.90
CA ARG A 66 25.01 -10.01 29.57
C ARG A 66 24.36 -8.62 29.75
N PRO A 67 23.83 -8.29 30.95
CA PRO A 67 23.03 -7.10 31.21
C PRO A 67 23.78 -5.75 31.22
N SER A 68 25.11 -5.75 31.20
CA SER A 68 25.93 -4.53 31.34
C SER A 68 26.15 -3.74 30.04
N GLU A 69 25.88 -4.29 28.85
CA GLU A 69 26.19 -3.63 27.57
C GLU A 69 24.98 -3.03 26.82
N VAL A 70 23.78 -3.07 27.41
CA VAL A 70 22.53 -2.74 26.67
C VAL A 70 22.40 -1.24 26.38
N HIS A 71 22.99 -0.35 27.20
CA HIS A 71 22.79 1.11 27.04
C HIS A 71 23.49 1.69 25.80
N HIS A 72 24.76 1.33 25.55
CA HIS A 72 25.46 1.74 24.32
C HIS A 72 24.82 1.16 23.05
N LYS A 73 24.06 0.08 23.20
CA LYS A 73 23.43 -0.63 22.09
C LYS A 73 22.19 0.08 21.53
N LEU A 74 21.63 1.11 22.18
CA LEU A 74 20.42 1.81 21.70
C LEU A 74 20.69 3.18 21.07
N ASP A 75 21.96 3.58 20.89
CA ASP A 75 22.32 4.89 20.34
C ASP A 75 21.82 5.08 18.90
N HIS A 76 21.70 3.99 18.14
CA HIS A 76 21.13 4.00 16.78
C HIS A 76 19.61 4.24 16.74
N VAL A 77 18.91 4.10 17.88
CA VAL A 77 17.46 4.32 17.96
C VAL A 77 17.19 5.82 18.09
N LYS A 78 16.86 6.45 16.96
CA LYS A 78 16.59 7.89 16.85
C LYS A 78 15.31 8.35 17.57
N CYS A 79 14.29 7.49 17.64
CA CYS A 79 13.01 7.85 18.26
C CYS A 79 13.07 7.67 19.80
N PRO A 80 12.88 8.73 20.60
CA PRO A 80 12.92 8.63 22.05
C PRO A 80 11.90 7.64 22.64
N LYS A 81 10.70 7.57 22.05
CA LYS A 81 9.66 6.62 22.47
C LYS A 81 10.04 5.18 22.19
N CYS A 82 10.64 4.88 21.03
CA CYS A 82 11.14 3.55 20.72
C CYS A 82 12.30 3.17 21.66
N ARG A 83 13.17 4.12 22.02
CA ARG A 83 14.23 3.89 23.01
C ARG A 83 13.67 3.52 24.38
N GLN A 84 12.71 4.30 24.90
CA GLN A 84 12.02 4.00 26.16
C GLN A 84 11.33 2.63 26.13
N LEU A 85 10.76 2.24 24.99
CA LEU A 85 10.15 0.94 24.78
C LEU A 85 11.17 -0.19 24.88
N PHE A 86 12.34 -0.07 24.24
CA PHE A 86 13.40 -1.07 24.34
C PHE A 86 13.97 -1.18 25.76
N GLU A 87 14.12 -0.07 26.47
CA GLU A 87 14.51 -0.07 27.88
C GLU A 87 13.45 -0.74 28.76
N ALA A 88 12.16 -0.48 28.52
CA ALA A 88 11.06 -1.13 29.24
C ALA A 88 11.01 -2.64 28.95
N ALA A 89 11.19 -3.03 27.69
CA ALA A 89 11.29 -4.43 27.28
C ALA A 89 12.45 -5.14 27.99
N ASP A 90 13.61 -4.49 28.11
CA ASP A 90 14.78 -5.02 28.81
C ASP A 90 14.54 -5.21 30.31
N ARG A 91 13.97 -4.19 30.97
CA ARG A 91 13.56 -4.29 32.38
C ARG A 91 12.59 -5.46 32.61
N MET A 92 11.62 -5.65 31.73
CA MET A 92 10.67 -6.76 31.83
C MET A 92 11.34 -8.13 31.68
N ARG A 93 12.32 -8.27 30.79
CA ARG A 93 13.09 -9.52 30.66
C ARG A 93 13.90 -9.82 31.91
N ARG A 94 14.60 -8.82 32.47
CA ARG A 94 15.40 -8.99 33.71
C ARG A 94 14.54 -9.41 34.91
N ARG A 95 13.33 -8.84 35.03
CA ARG A 95 12.36 -9.24 36.06
C ARG A 95 11.85 -10.67 35.87
N ALA A 96 11.73 -11.13 34.62
CA ALA A 96 11.30 -12.50 34.33
C ALA A 96 12.41 -13.55 34.58
N SER A 97 13.69 -13.15 34.58
CA SER A 97 14.82 -14.03 34.88
C SER A 97 15.17 -14.11 36.36
N SER A 98 14.82 -13.11 37.17
CA SER A 98 15.02 -13.17 38.62
C SER A 98 13.96 -14.06 39.25
N ASP A 99 14.37 -15.19 39.82
CA ASP A 99 13.51 -16.16 40.53
C ASP A 99 12.94 -15.59 41.84
N ASP A 100 13.37 -14.38 42.23
CA ASP A 100 12.90 -13.68 43.43
C ASP A 100 11.44 -13.23 43.25
N THR A 101 10.54 -14.03 43.81
CA THR A 101 9.08 -13.98 43.61
C THR A 101 8.37 -12.86 44.39
N GLU A 102 9.11 -11.93 45.03
CA GLU A 102 8.51 -10.83 45.79
C GLU A 102 8.28 -9.59 44.91
N VAL A 103 7.27 -9.67 44.04
CA VAL A 103 6.87 -8.55 43.19
C VAL A 103 5.99 -7.59 43.98
N ASN A 104 6.54 -6.45 44.40
CA ASN A 104 5.74 -5.33 44.89
C ASN A 104 4.89 -4.77 43.75
N GLU A 105 3.58 -5.06 43.74
CA GLU A 105 2.61 -4.59 42.73
C GLU A 105 2.46 -3.04 42.66
N ALA A 106 3.02 -2.32 43.61
CA ALA A 106 2.88 -0.86 43.72
C ALA A 106 3.80 -0.06 42.77
N ASP A 107 4.80 -0.67 42.14
CA ASP A 107 5.69 0.01 41.18
C ASP A 107 5.23 -0.20 39.73
N SER A 108 4.02 0.29 39.42
CA SER A 108 3.55 0.52 38.05
C SER A 108 4.39 1.65 37.44
N GLY A 109 5.63 1.34 37.12
CA GLY A 109 6.56 2.29 36.51
C GLY A 109 6.01 2.83 35.19
N PRO A 110 6.60 3.90 34.64
CA PRO A 110 6.16 4.55 33.40
C PRO A 110 6.11 3.64 32.15
N GLY A 111 6.50 2.37 32.26
CA GLY A 111 6.41 1.37 31.19
C GLY A 111 4.98 0.90 30.88
N ASP A 112 4.02 1.08 31.79
CA ASP A 112 2.64 0.61 31.57
C ASP A 112 1.87 1.41 30.51
N GLU A 113 2.39 2.58 30.10
CA GLU A 113 1.78 3.40 29.07
C GLU A 113 2.13 2.94 27.64
N LEU A 114 3.22 2.19 27.47
CA LEU A 114 3.70 1.78 26.15
C LEU A 114 3.09 0.44 25.75
N ALA A 115 2.47 0.42 24.57
CA ALA A 115 1.92 -0.79 23.97
C ALA A 115 2.47 -0.97 22.56
N VAL A 116 2.78 -2.22 22.22
CA VAL A 116 3.14 -2.61 20.85
C VAL A 116 2.03 -3.44 20.25
N TRP A 117 1.54 -3.05 19.08
CA TRP A 117 0.53 -3.79 18.34
C TRP A 117 1.07 -4.31 17.02
N CYS A 118 0.60 -5.49 16.63
CA CYS A 118 0.84 -6.10 15.33
C CYS A 118 -0.47 -6.62 14.76
N TYR A 119 -0.63 -6.58 13.44
CA TYR A 119 -1.81 -7.06 12.73
C TYR A 119 -1.54 -8.43 12.14
N PHE A 120 -2.39 -9.39 12.48
CA PHE A 120 -2.26 -10.79 12.06
C PHE A 120 -3.41 -11.16 11.14
N GLN A 121 -3.12 -11.84 10.04
CA GLN A 121 -4.16 -12.40 9.19
C GLN A 121 -4.77 -13.61 9.92
N GLU A 122 -6.09 -13.62 10.12
CA GLU A 122 -6.75 -14.75 10.80
C GLU A 122 -6.75 -16.00 9.92
N GLN A 123 -7.09 -15.83 8.64
CA GLN A 123 -7.07 -16.87 7.63
C GLN A 123 -6.04 -16.49 6.58
N SER A 124 -4.96 -17.25 6.52
CA SER A 124 -3.93 -16.96 5.55
C SER A 124 -4.20 -17.67 4.24
N ILE A 125 -4.51 -16.86 3.23
CA ILE A 125 -4.76 -17.30 1.87
C ILE A 125 -3.39 -17.35 1.16
N PRO A 126 -2.97 -18.52 0.65
CA PRO A 126 -1.75 -18.59 -0.17
C PRO A 126 -1.91 -17.73 -1.42
N ALA A 127 -0.80 -17.21 -1.95
CA ALA A 127 -0.85 -16.50 -3.21
C ALA A 127 -1.30 -17.45 -4.33
N ASP A 128 -2.18 -16.96 -5.18
CA ASP A 128 -2.70 -17.69 -6.35
C ASP A 128 -2.87 -16.73 -7.53
N ARG A 129 -3.48 -17.19 -8.62
CA ARG A 129 -3.72 -16.36 -9.82
C ARG A 129 -4.69 -15.21 -9.57
N SER A 130 -5.63 -15.38 -8.66
CA SER A 130 -6.64 -14.36 -8.31
C SER A 130 -6.06 -13.31 -7.37
N PHE A 131 -5.13 -13.71 -6.51
CA PHE A 131 -4.46 -12.89 -5.51
C PHE A 131 -2.94 -13.10 -5.54
N PRO A 132 -2.26 -12.74 -6.65
CA PRO A 132 -0.82 -12.95 -6.75
C PRO A 132 -0.07 -11.92 -5.90
N ILE A 133 1.19 -12.24 -5.61
CA ILE A 133 2.14 -11.29 -5.06
C ILE A 133 2.54 -10.33 -6.18
N THR A 134 2.23 -9.05 -6.00
CA THR A 134 2.60 -7.99 -6.94
C THR A 134 4.02 -7.52 -6.67
N GLN A 135 4.87 -7.42 -7.70
CA GLN A 135 6.25 -6.95 -7.57
C GLN A 135 6.35 -5.56 -6.95
N SER A 136 5.42 -4.67 -7.29
CA SER A 136 5.35 -3.31 -6.74
C SER A 136 5.17 -3.27 -5.22
N TYR A 137 4.48 -4.27 -4.64
CA TYR A 137 4.38 -4.45 -3.19
C TYR A 137 5.70 -4.89 -2.58
N ILE A 138 6.38 -5.85 -3.21
CA ILE A 138 7.70 -6.33 -2.79
C ILE A 138 8.72 -5.19 -2.81
N ASP A 139 8.71 -4.37 -3.87
CA ASP A 139 9.63 -3.25 -4.02
C ASP A 139 9.47 -2.23 -2.88
N ILE A 140 8.24 -1.97 -2.42
CA ILE A 140 7.98 -1.09 -1.27
C ILE A 140 8.52 -1.68 0.03
N ILE A 141 8.33 -2.98 0.26
CA ILE A 141 8.88 -3.64 1.45
C ILE A 141 10.41 -3.61 1.42
N LEU A 142 11.01 -3.99 0.30
CA LEU A 142 12.46 -4.03 0.15
C LEU A 142 13.08 -2.64 0.16
N ARG A 143 12.38 -1.60 -0.32
CA ARG A 143 12.78 -0.21 -0.08
C ARG A 143 12.92 0.09 1.41
N GLY A 144 11.92 -0.29 2.20
CA GLY A 144 11.93 -0.12 3.64
C GLY A 144 13.10 -0.86 4.30
N CYS A 145 13.32 -2.11 3.89
CA CYS A 145 14.42 -2.92 4.40
C CYS A 145 15.80 -2.34 4.03
N LEU A 146 16.00 -1.97 2.76
CA LEU A 146 17.23 -1.38 2.25
C LEU A 146 17.54 -0.01 2.84
N SER A 147 16.51 0.72 3.30
CA SER A 147 16.70 1.99 4.02
C SER A 147 17.29 1.80 5.42
N ILE A 148 17.21 0.58 5.97
CA ILE A 148 17.90 0.18 7.20
C ILE A 148 19.28 -0.32 6.83
N SER A 149 19.35 -1.44 6.09
CA SER A 149 20.57 -1.95 5.48
C SER A 149 20.33 -3.10 4.51
N LYS A 150 21.37 -3.43 3.73
CA LYS A 150 21.38 -4.60 2.85
C LYS A 150 21.27 -5.90 3.65
N ASN A 151 21.91 -5.98 4.83
CA ASN A 151 21.82 -7.14 5.72
C ASN A 151 20.40 -7.37 6.24
N PHE A 152 19.70 -6.29 6.59
CA PHE A 152 18.30 -6.36 7.02
C PHE A 152 17.40 -6.88 5.89
N ALA A 153 17.57 -6.36 4.67
CA ALA A 153 16.85 -6.83 3.49
C ALA A 153 17.12 -8.32 3.20
N ARG A 154 18.39 -8.75 3.31
CA ARG A 154 18.78 -10.15 3.18
C ARG A 154 18.03 -11.06 4.15
N ARG A 155 18.12 -10.75 5.45
CA ARG A 155 17.45 -11.50 6.51
C ARG A 155 15.94 -11.51 6.33
N PHE A 156 15.34 -10.40 5.88
CA PHE A 156 13.92 -10.36 5.55
C PHE A 156 13.57 -11.39 4.47
N LEU A 157 14.34 -11.45 3.38
CA LEU A 157 14.13 -12.44 2.33
C LEU A 157 14.31 -13.86 2.86
N GLU A 158 15.39 -14.14 3.58
CA GLU A 158 15.70 -15.48 4.12
C GLU A 158 14.65 -16.00 5.11
N THR A 159 14.04 -15.11 5.90
CA THR A 159 13.07 -15.49 6.94
C THR A 159 11.62 -15.42 6.48
N THR A 160 11.34 -14.77 5.35
CA THR A 160 10.01 -14.73 4.76
C THR A 160 9.81 -15.99 3.91
N THR A 161 8.68 -16.66 4.13
CA THR A 161 8.32 -17.91 3.43
C THR A 161 7.00 -17.73 2.66
N GLY A 162 6.66 -18.69 1.81
CA GLY A 162 5.42 -18.63 1.03
C GLY A 162 5.49 -17.68 -0.17
N TRP A 163 6.70 -17.40 -0.68
CA TRP A 163 6.91 -16.70 -1.96
C TRP A 163 6.39 -17.50 -3.16
N TRP A 164 6.27 -18.82 -3.00
CA TRP A 164 5.60 -19.74 -3.92
C TRP A 164 4.91 -20.86 -3.14
N ASN A 165 3.95 -21.53 -3.77
CA ASN A 165 3.28 -22.70 -3.20
C ASN A 165 4.21 -23.93 -3.29
N GLU A 166 5.00 -24.19 -2.23
CA GLU A 166 5.85 -25.39 -2.14
C GLU A 166 5.05 -26.68 -2.10
N GLY A 167 3.82 -26.63 -1.57
CA GLY A 167 2.97 -27.79 -1.34
C GLY A 167 2.56 -28.54 -2.60
N GLU A 168 2.49 -27.88 -3.76
CA GLU A 168 2.08 -28.55 -5.00
C GLU A 168 3.18 -29.43 -5.61
N ALA A 169 4.45 -29.12 -5.33
CA ALA A 169 5.56 -29.93 -5.84
C ALA A 169 5.61 -31.31 -5.18
N GLN A 170 5.15 -31.43 -3.93
CA GLN A 170 5.12 -32.70 -3.21
C GLN A 170 4.03 -33.63 -3.75
N THR A 171 2.85 -33.09 -4.08
CA THR A 171 1.78 -33.86 -4.72
C THR A 171 2.12 -34.31 -6.15
N VAL A 172 2.83 -33.48 -6.93
CA VAL A 172 3.27 -33.89 -8.28
C VAL A 172 4.39 -34.94 -8.19
N GLY A 173 5.33 -34.81 -7.25
CA GLY A 173 6.33 -35.84 -6.98
C GLY A 173 5.73 -37.16 -6.51
N ASP A 174 4.72 -37.10 -5.64
CA ASP A 174 3.97 -38.28 -5.17
C ASP A 174 3.05 -38.88 -6.24
N PHE A 175 2.61 -38.07 -7.22
CA PHE A 175 1.88 -38.54 -8.40
C PHE A 175 2.80 -39.25 -9.39
N VAL A 176 3.96 -38.66 -9.72
CA VAL A 176 4.98 -39.30 -10.58
C VAL A 176 5.55 -40.55 -9.92
N ARG A 177 5.77 -40.54 -8.60
CA ARG A 177 6.21 -41.73 -7.85
C ARG A 177 5.13 -42.83 -7.82
N ARG A 178 3.84 -42.46 -7.78
CA ARG A 178 2.72 -43.41 -7.95
C ARG A 178 2.66 -43.99 -9.36
N GLN A 179 2.90 -43.20 -10.41
CA GLN A 179 3.02 -43.73 -11.77
C GLN A 179 4.23 -44.68 -11.93
N GLN A 180 5.36 -44.40 -11.26
CA GLN A 180 6.54 -45.27 -11.31
C GLN A 180 6.41 -46.57 -10.50
N MET A 181 5.50 -46.65 -9.51
CA MET A 181 5.26 -47.88 -8.75
C MET A 181 4.30 -48.88 -9.41
N GLY A 182 3.85 -48.63 -10.65
CA GLY A 182 3.26 -49.68 -11.49
C GLY A 182 1.96 -50.29 -10.98
N ASP A 183 1.18 -49.59 -10.16
CA ASP A 183 -0.14 -50.04 -9.71
C ASP A 183 -1.25 -49.57 -10.69
N THR A 184 -0.99 -49.70 -11.98
CA THR A 184 -1.98 -49.52 -13.05
C THR A 184 -2.67 -50.86 -13.29
N LYS A 185 -3.69 -51.14 -12.48
CA LYS A 185 -4.74 -52.07 -12.91
C LYS A 185 -5.50 -51.36 -14.04
N ALA A 186 -5.08 -51.65 -15.27
CA ALA A 186 -5.60 -51.08 -16.51
C ALA A 186 -7.13 -51.16 -16.55
N THR A 187 -7.77 -50.00 -16.69
CA THR A 187 -9.11 -49.86 -17.25
C THR A 187 -8.92 -49.12 -18.56
N ASP A 188 -9.07 -49.82 -19.68
CA ASP A 188 -8.62 -49.45 -21.03
C ASP A 188 -9.49 -48.42 -21.75
N ASP A 189 -10.35 -47.66 -21.06
CA ASP A 189 -11.29 -46.76 -21.75
C ASP A 189 -11.25 -45.35 -21.12
N ASP A 190 -10.92 -44.34 -21.95
CA ASP A 190 -11.03 -42.87 -21.74
C ASP A 190 -9.78 -42.05 -21.34
N ASP A 191 -8.61 -42.37 -21.90
CA ASP A 191 -7.33 -41.63 -21.75
C ASP A 191 -7.15 -40.42 -22.71
N GLU A 192 -8.15 -39.53 -22.80
CA GLU A 192 -7.94 -38.22 -23.43
C GLU A 192 -8.02 -37.06 -22.42
N ASN A 193 -6.85 -36.43 -22.19
CA ASN A 193 -6.72 -35.00 -21.94
C ASN A 193 -6.84 -34.49 -20.48
N ILE A 194 -6.17 -35.16 -19.53
CA ILE A 194 -5.78 -34.50 -18.26
C ILE A 194 -4.31 -34.05 -18.36
N SER A 195 -4.00 -33.26 -19.38
CA SER A 195 -2.86 -32.35 -19.35
C SER A 195 -3.30 -31.08 -18.62
N LEU A 196 -3.70 -31.22 -17.35
CA LEU A 196 -3.91 -30.08 -16.47
C LEU A 196 -2.54 -29.48 -16.24
N SER A 197 -2.29 -28.40 -16.99
CA SER A 197 -1.00 -27.78 -17.14
C SER A 197 -0.52 -27.22 -15.80
N ILE A 198 0.47 -27.90 -15.23
CA ILE A 198 1.26 -27.41 -14.08
C ILE A 198 1.85 -26.00 -14.36
N SER A 199 1.78 -25.52 -15.61
CA SER A 199 2.21 -24.19 -16.05
C SER A 199 1.31 -23.03 -15.66
N ASP A 200 0.07 -23.23 -15.18
CA ASP A 200 -0.92 -22.13 -15.15
C ASP A 200 -1.08 -21.43 -13.79
N HIS A 201 -0.41 -21.90 -12.75
CA HIS A 201 -0.47 -21.31 -11.40
C HIS A 201 0.71 -20.36 -11.15
N HIS A 202 0.66 -19.17 -11.75
CA HIS A 202 1.57 -18.09 -11.35
C HIS A 202 1.06 -17.42 -10.08
N THR A 203 1.94 -17.31 -9.07
CA THR A 203 1.64 -16.68 -7.78
C THR A 203 2.31 -15.32 -7.61
N TRP A 204 3.07 -14.87 -8.62
CA TRP A 204 3.84 -13.63 -8.60
C TRP A 204 3.81 -12.93 -9.97
N VAL A 205 3.37 -11.68 -9.99
CA VAL A 205 3.29 -10.82 -11.19
C VAL A 205 4.27 -9.64 -11.08
N ASP A 206 5.04 -9.39 -12.14
CA ASP A 206 5.80 -8.15 -12.32
C ASP A 206 4.88 -7.05 -12.87
N ASP A 207 4.45 -6.16 -11.99
CA ASP A 207 3.57 -5.04 -12.30
C ASP A 207 4.32 -3.69 -12.26
N ARG A 208 5.66 -3.66 -12.29
CA ARG A 208 6.43 -2.40 -12.14
C ARG A 208 6.11 -1.32 -13.18
N LEU A 209 5.71 -1.72 -14.39
CA LEU A 209 5.31 -0.79 -15.45
C LEU A 209 3.90 -0.24 -15.25
N ASN A 210 3.02 -1.01 -14.60
CA ASN A 210 1.65 -0.63 -14.30
C ASN A 210 1.24 -1.15 -12.91
N PRO A 211 1.70 -0.49 -11.83
CA PRO A 211 1.56 -1.02 -10.48
C PRO A 211 0.11 -1.24 -10.07
N MET A 212 -0.20 -2.46 -9.66
CA MET A 212 -1.47 -2.82 -9.05
C MET A 212 -1.56 -2.33 -7.61
N TYR A 213 -0.43 -2.28 -6.90
CA TYR A 213 -0.39 -1.77 -5.54
C TYR A 213 -0.47 -0.24 -5.53
N ALA A 214 -1.57 0.30 -4.97
CA ALA A 214 -1.88 1.73 -5.01
C ALA A 214 -0.83 2.65 -4.35
N ARG A 215 0.08 2.11 -3.53
CA ARG A 215 1.15 2.85 -2.85
C ARG A 215 2.53 2.62 -3.48
N ALA A 216 2.58 1.94 -4.62
CA ALA A 216 3.82 1.72 -5.33
C ALA A 216 4.47 3.05 -5.71
N ASP A 217 5.79 3.12 -5.52
CA ASP A 217 6.60 4.22 -6.03
C ASP A 217 7.24 3.76 -7.34
N GLY A 218 6.59 4.11 -8.46
CA GLY A 218 7.06 3.70 -9.79
C GLY A 218 8.47 4.22 -10.11
N ALA A 219 8.89 5.38 -9.58
CA ALA A 219 10.23 5.91 -9.80
C ALA A 219 11.27 5.05 -9.08
N PHE A 220 11.03 4.72 -7.82
CA PHE A 220 11.89 3.81 -7.05
C PHE A 220 11.94 2.42 -7.68
N SER A 221 10.79 1.82 -8.00
CA SER A 221 10.71 0.49 -8.62
C SER A 221 11.49 0.40 -9.93
N ARG A 222 11.45 1.44 -10.77
CA ARG A 222 12.23 1.47 -12.02
C ARG A 222 13.71 1.72 -11.77
N GLY A 223 14.07 2.61 -10.85
CA GLY A 223 15.46 2.96 -10.58
C GLY A 223 16.24 1.89 -9.80
N LYS A 224 15.57 1.17 -8.90
CA LYS A 224 16.16 0.15 -8.01
C LYS A 224 15.73 -1.27 -8.31
N GLY A 225 14.85 -1.48 -9.30
CA GLY A 225 14.32 -2.80 -9.65
C GLY A 225 15.40 -3.82 -9.98
N ALA A 226 16.48 -3.43 -10.68
CA ALA A 226 17.59 -4.34 -11.01
C ALA A 226 18.36 -4.80 -9.76
N GLU A 227 18.65 -3.89 -8.82
CA GLU A 227 19.32 -4.22 -7.56
C GLU A 227 18.46 -5.14 -6.69
N ILE A 228 17.15 -4.88 -6.66
CA ILE A 228 16.17 -5.72 -5.99
C ILE A 228 16.08 -7.11 -6.63
N ASP A 229 16.07 -7.19 -7.95
CA ASP A 229 16.00 -8.46 -8.67
C ASP A 229 17.24 -9.32 -8.45
N GLU A 230 18.43 -8.74 -8.35
CA GLU A 230 19.65 -9.48 -7.98
C GLU A 230 19.56 -10.04 -6.55
N LEU A 231 19.06 -9.26 -5.58
CA LEU A 231 18.80 -9.76 -4.22
C LEU A 231 17.76 -10.88 -4.22
N LEU A 232 16.67 -10.73 -4.97
CA LEU A 232 15.64 -11.76 -5.09
C LEU A 232 16.17 -13.01 -5.79
N LYS A 233 17.07 -12.88 -6.76
CA LYS A 233 17.71 -13.99 -7.46
C LYS A 233 18.65 -14.76 -6.54
N GLU A 234 19.34 -14.07 -5.64
CA GLU A 234 20.22 -14.68 -4.63
C GLU A 234 19.42 -15.52 -3.63
N HIS A 235 18.30 -14.99 -3.11
CA HIS A 235 17.57 -15.64 -2.01
C HIS A 235 16.34 -16.45 -2.42
N HIS A 236 15.71 -16.10 -3.55
CA HIS A 236 14.47 -16.70 -4.03
C HIS A 236 14.50 -16.96 -5.55
N PRO A 237 15.53 -17.64 -6.09
CA PRO A 237 15.70 -17.81 -7.54
C PRO A 237 14.51 -18.51 -8.20
N ARG A 238 13.89 -19.48 -7.52
CA ARG A 238 12.73 -20.21 -8.06
C ARG A 238 11.47 -19.34 -8.12
N ALA A 239 11.28 -18.45 -7.15
CA ALA A 239 10.14 -17.53 -7.13
C ALA A 239 10.24 -16.58 -8.31
N LEU A 240 11.43 -15.99 -8.43
CA LEU A 240 11.73 -15.00 -9.44
C LEU A 240 11.65 -15.60 -10.85
N ALA A 241 12.13 -16.84 -11.04
CA ALA A 241 12.02 -17.55 -12.32
C ALA A 241 10.57 -17.84 -12.74
N ARG A 242 9.63 -17.91 -11.80
CA ARG A 242 8.19 -18.11 -12.05
C ARG A 242 7.40 -16.80 -12.12
N ARG A 243 8.06 -15.65 -11.93
CA ARG A 243 7.43 -14.33 -12.02
C ARG A 243 6.98 -14.09 -13.46
N VAL A 244 5.72 -13.71 -13.66
CA VAL A 244 5.17 -13.37 -14.98
C VAL A 244 5.15 -11.86 -15.21
N SER A 245 5.49 -11.41 -16.42
CA SER A 245 5.61 -9.97 -16.74
C SER A 245 4.28 -9.21 -16.80
N SER A 246 3.16 -9.91 -16.83
CA SER A 246 1.83 -9.34 -16.67
C SER A 246 0.86 -10.45 -16.31
N MET A 247 -0.24 -10.11 -15.65
CA MET A 247 -1.44 -10.95 -15.72
C MET A 247 -1.87 -10.95 -17.19
N GLU A 248 -1.42 -11.93 -17.97
CA GLU A 248 -2.07 -12.21 -19.23
C GLU A 248 -3.51 -12.59 -18.88
N VAL A 249 -4.42 -11.63 -19.09
CA VAL A 249 -5.85 -11.91 -19.14
C VAL A 249 -5.98 -13.10 -20.07
N PRO A 250 -6.51 -14.26 -19.60
CA PRO A 250 -6.65 -15.44 -20.42
C PRO A 250 -7.14 -15.03 -21.81
N LYS A 251 -6.49 -15.51 -22.87
CA LYS A 251 -6.85 -15.13 -24.25
C LYS A 251 -8.35 -15.31 -24.52
N ASN A 252 -8.99 -16.22 -23.80
CA ASN A 252 -10.43 -16.49 -23.84
C ASN A 252 -11.25 -15.30 -23.29
N LEU A 253 -10.85 -14.72 -22.14
CA LEU A 253 -11.46 -13.51 -21.60
C LEU A 253 -11.14 -12.26 -22.43
N ARG A 254 -9.99 -12.24 -23.14
CA ARG A 254 -9.73 -11.20 -24.15
C ARG A 254 -10.70 -11.31 -25.32
N LYS A 255 -10.95 -12.51 -25.85
CA LYS A 255 -11.93 -12.74 -26.92
C LYS A 255 -13.35 -12.35 -26.51
N GLU A 256 -13.78 -12.68 -25.28
CA GLU A 256 -15.10 -12.26 -24.78
C GLU A 256 -15.19 -10.73 -24.61
N ASN A 257 -14.14 -10.08 -24.10
CA ASN A 257 -14.11 -8.62 -23.99
C ASN A 257 -13.98 -7.91 -25.35
N GLU A 258 -13.29 -8.52 -26.31
CA GLU A 258 -13.21 -8.05 -27.70
C GLU A 258 -14.56 -8.19 -28.39
N SER A 259 -15.24 -9.34 -28.23
CA SER A 259 -16.61 -9.54 -28.72
C SER A 259 -17.59 -8.54 -28.10
N ALA A 260 -17.54 -8.32 -26.78
CA ALA A 260 -18.38 -7.33 -26.11
C ALA A 260 -18.08 -5.89 -26.57
N ARG A 261 -16.81 -5.57 -26.87
CA ARG A 261 -16.42 -4.29 -27.46
C ARG A 261 -16.94 -4.13 -28.89
N ASP A 262 -16.85 -5.17 -29.71
CA ASP A 262 -17.35 -5.16 -31.08
C ASP A 262 -18.87 -4.99 -31.11
N GLU A 263 -19.61 -5.67 -30.23
CA GLU A 263 -21.06 -5.46 -30.05
C GLU A 263 -21.42 -4.03 -29.66
N ILE A 264 -20.66 -3.41 -28.73
CA ILE A 264 -20.88 -2.01 -28.34
C ILE A 264 -20.59 -1.07 -29.53
N VAL A 265 -19.56 -1.35 -30.33
CA VAL A 265 -19.23 -0.56 -31.53
C VAL A 265 -20.30 -0.72 -32.61
N GLU A 266 -20.84 -1.93 -32.80
CA GLU A 266 -21.91 -2.24 -33.75
C GLU A 266 -23.21 -1.52 -33.36
N MET A 267 -23.60 -1.58 -32.08
CA MET A 267 -24.72 -0.82 -31.52
C MET A 267 -24.55 0.70 -31.68
N ALA A 268 -23.34 1.22 -31.53
CA ALA A 268 -23.06 2.63 -31.74
C ALA A 268 -23.19 3.04 -33.22
N LYS A 269 -22.79 2.18 -34.17
CA LYS A 269 -22.98 2.40 -35.60
C LYS A 269 -24.46 2.40 -35.98
N LEU A 270 -25.23 1.42 -35.49
CA LEU A 270 -26.67 1.36 -35.71
C LEU A 270 -27.38 2.63 -35.21
N ARG A 271 -27.00 3.14 -34.04
CA ARG A 271 -27.52 4.42 -33.53
C ARG A 271 -27.21 5.59 -34.46
N LEU A 272 -25.97 5.72 -34.92
CA LEU A 272 -25.59 6.79 -35.86
C LEU A 272 -26.34 6.69 -37.20
N SER A 273 -26.54 5.47 -37.71
CA SER A 273 -27.35 5.23 -38.91
C SER A 273 -28.82 5.61 -38.71
N LEU A 274 -29.43 5.26 -37.58
CA LEU A 274 -30.80 5.67 -37.24
C LEU A 274 -30.93 7.19 -37.11
N SER A 275 -29.94 7.86 -36.51
CA SER A 275 -29.89 9.32 -36.45
C SER A 275 -29.76 9.98 -37.83
N SER A 276 -29.09 9.32 -38.78
CA SER A 276 -28.98 9.81 -40.17
C SER A 276 -30.27 9.65 -40.97
N LEU A 277 -31.03 8.58 -40.72
CA LEU A 277 -32.35 8.34 -41.32
C LEU A 277 -33.40 9.32 -40.81
N SER A 278 -33.31 9.74 -39.54
CA SER A 278 -34.20 10.79 -39.00
C SER A 278 -33.95 12.18 -39.63
N ARG A 279 -32.73 12.46 -40.11
CA ARG A 279 -32.40 13.72 -40.79
C ARG A 279 -32.74 13.74 -42.28
N ALA A 280 -32.85 12.58 -42.93
CA ALA A 280 -33.27 12.45 -44.32
C ALA A 280 -34.80 12.42 -44.43
N GLY A 281 -35.44 13.55 -44.12
CA GLY A 281 -36.89 13.67 -44.06
C GLY A 281 -37.61 13.38 -45.38
N SER A 282 -38.73 12.68 -45.28
CA SER A 282 -39.88 12.83 -46.19
C SER A 282 -41.21 12.42 -45.52
N PHE A 283 -41.42 12.80 -44.24
CA PHE A 283 -42.68 12.49 -43.55
C PHE A 283 -43.22 13.61 -42.65
N SER A 284 -42.78 14.85 -42.82
CA SER A 284 -43.27 15.95 -41.98
C SER A 284 -43.41 17.27 -42.76
N SER A 285 -44.32 17.30 -43.72
CA SER A 285 -44.79 18.55 -44.33
C SER A 285 -46.32 18.72 -44.31
N ALA A 286 -47.06 17.78 -43.72
CA ALA A 286 -48.54 17.81 -43.71
C ALA A 286 -49.18 18.32 -42.40
N ILE A 287 -48.43 18.55 -41.31
CA ILE A 287 -49.03 18.81 -39.98
C ILE A 287 -48.71 20.21 -39.41
N GLN A 288 -47.83 21.00 -40.05
CA GLN A 288 -47.40 22.30 -39.49
C GLN A 288 -48.28 23.51 -39.82
N SER A 289 -49.42 23.37 -40.50
CA SER A 289 -50.25 24.51 -40.94
C SER A 289 -51.49 24.83 -40.08
N SER A 290 -51.73 24.15 -38.94
CA SER A 290 -53.03 24.25 -38.23
C SER A 290 -53.02 24.89 -36.83
N LEU A 291 -51.90 25.38 -36.30
CA LEU A 291 -51.83 25.88 -34.90
C LEU A 291 -51.20 27.28 -34.79
N LYS A 292 -51.77 28.24 -35.52
CA LYS A 292 -51.49 29.68 -35.31
C LYS A 292 -52.80 30.46 -35.32
N ASP A 293 -53.65 30.22 -34.33
CA ASP A 293 -54.64 31.21 -33.90
C ASP A 293 -55.05 30.91 -32.46
N GLY A 294 -54.84 31.90 -31.58
CA GLY A 294 -55.42 31.92 -30.24
C GLY A 294 -54.42 31.79 -29.10
N MET A 295 -54.00 32.92 -28.55
CA MET A 295 -54.26 33.27 -27.13
C MET A 295 -53.56 34.59 -26.76
N ASN A 296 -54.40 35.62 -26.57
CA ASN A 296 -54.15 36.78 -25.73
C ASN A 296 -54.88 36.57 -24.39
N ASP A 297 -54.39 37.28 -23.37
CA ASP A 297 -55.00 37.56 -22.05
C ASP A 297 -55.09 36.40 -21.04
N ASN A 298 -54.34 36.46 -19.93
CA ASN A 298 -54.77 37.25 -18.78
C ASN A 298 -53.76 37.29 -17.63
N MET A 299 -53.90 38.36 -16.86
CA MET A 299 -53.10 38.85 -15.76
C MET A 299 -53.70 38.40 -14.40
N LEU A 300 -52.88 38.48 -13.34
CA LEU A 300 -53.19 38.74 -11.91
C LEU A 300 -53.23 37.60 -10.86
N THR A 301 -52.26 37.75 -9.94
CA THR A 301 -52.32 37.65 -8.45
C THR A 301 -52.60 36.32 -7.76
N ARG A 302 -51.79 35.96 -6.75
CA ARG A 302 -52.13 36.18 -5.32
C ARG A 302 -51.05 35.66 -4.36
N ASP A 303 -50.90 36.41 -3.26
CA ASP A 303 -49.98 36.26 -2.13
C ASP A 303 -50.20 35.06 -1.20
N GLY A 304 -49.08 34.60 -0.59
CA GLY A 304 -48.86 34.52 0.86
C GLY A 304 -49.57 33.43 1.68
N ASN A 305 -48.81 32.60 2.42
CA ASN A 305 -48.87 32.64 3.89
C ASN A 305 -47.75 31.87 4.62
N SER A 306 -47.42 32.43 5.78
CA SER A 306 -46.47 31.98 6.80
C SER A 306 -47.14 31.05 7.82
N SER A 307 -46.43 30.03 8.32
CA SER A 307 -46.65 29.59 9.71
C SER A 307 -45.46 28.85 10.33
N LYS A 308 -45.29 29.15 11.61
CA LYS A 308 -44.22 28.82 12.55
C LYS A 308 -44.32 27.39 13.10
N GLY A 309 -43.16 26.82 13.47
CA GLY A 309 -42.92 26.40 14.86
C GLY A 309 -42.71 24.92 15.14
N ARG A 310 -41.51 24.57 15.65
CA ARG A 310 -41.23 23.97 16.99
C ARG A 310 -39.89 23.21 16.98
N SER A 311 -39.00 23.62 17.88
CA SER A 311 -37.74 22.94 18.21
C SER A 311 -37.95 21.89 19.32
N PRO A 312 -37.14 20.81 19.38
CA PRO A 312 -36.98 20.05 20.61
C PRO A 312 -35.57 20.15 21.21
N ARG A 313 -35.59 20.56 22.49
CA ARG A 313 -34.76 20.25 23.66
C ARG A 313 -33.40 19.56 23.48
N ARG A 314 -32.37 20.25 23.99
CA ARG A 314 -31.02 19.75 24.30
C ARG A 314 -31.04 18.83 25.52
N LEU A 315 -30.41 17.67 25.39
CA LEU A 315 -30.00 16.80 26.50
C LEU A 315 -28.55 17.14 26.90
N ILE A 316 -28.32 17.27 28.20
CA ILE A 316 -27.02 17.52 28.83
C ILE A 316 -26.30 16.18 29.02
N PRO A 317 -25.04 16.01 28.59
CA PRO A 317 -24.26 14.80 28.89
C PRO A 317 -23.54 14.91 30.25
N PRO A 318 -23.28 13.77 30.93
CA PRO A 318 -22.57 13.72 32.21
C PRO A 318 -21.05 13.93 32.05
N PRO A 319 -20.31 14.19 33.14
CA PRO A 319 -18.93 14.67 33.07
C PRO A 319 -17.94 13.59 32.56
N PHE A 320 -17.12 13.99 31.60
CA PHE A 320 -16.02 13.20 31.05
C PHE A 320 -14.97 12.87 32.12
N ARG A 321 -14.75 11.57 32.38
CA ARG A 321 -13.49 11.07 32.97
C ARG A 321 -12.35 11.36 31.99
N ARG A 322 -11.26 11.96 32.48
CA ARG A 322 -10.02 12.20 31.72
C ARG A 322 -9.51 10.88 31.14
N LEU A 323 -9.67 10.67 29.84
CA LEU A 323 -8.95 9.65 29.08
C LEU A 323 -7.46 10.02 29.12
N ARG A 324 -6.67 9.22 29.84
CA ARG A 324 -5.21 9.30 29.76
C ARG A 324 -4.81 8.95 28.33
N LYS A 325 -4.04 9.83 27.69
CA LYS A 325 -3.47 9.57 26.36
C LYS A 325 -2.57 8.35 26.48
N GLN A 326 -2.92 7.25 25.82
CA GLN A 326 -2.03 6.10 25.69
C GLN A 326 -1.13 6.36 24.48
N ASN A 327 0.17 6.11 24.64
CA ASN A 327 1.14 6.26 23.57
C ASN A 327 1.36 4.89 22.93
N THR A 328 1.03 4.78 21.65
CA THR A 328 0.98 3.49 20.95
C THR A 328 2.13 3.36 19.95
N VAL A 329 2.76 2.19 19.91
CA VAL A 329 3.75 1.85 18.88
C VAL A 329 3.19 0.70 18.07
N VAL A 330 3.18 0.82 16.75
CA VAL A 330 2.68 -0.23 15.85
C VAL A 330 3.87 -0.81 15.12
N VAL A 331 3.96 -2.14 15.11
CA VAL A 331 4.78 -2.86 14.14
C VAL A 331 3.92 -3.02 12.90
N THR A 332 4.23 -2.27 11.85
CA THR A 332 3.66 -2.51 10.52
C THR A 332 4.76 -2.96 9.57
N GLU A 333 4.42 -3.80 8.58
CA GLU A 333 5.21 -3.84 7.36
C GLU A 333 5.30 -2.42 6.77
N SER A 334 6.52 -2.04 6.38
CA SER A 334 6.92 -0.67 6.10
C SER A 334 6.09 -0.02 4.99
N SER A 335 5.42 1.10 5.28
CA SER A 335 5.16 2.17 4.29
C SER A 335 4.50 3.40 4.94
N ARG A 336 5.35 4.28 5.49
CA ARG A 336 5.13 5.73 5.53
C ARG A 336 6.45 6.46 5.26
N ILE A 337 6.41 7.37 4.30
CA ILE A 337 7.53 8.22 3.88
C ILE A 337 7.41 9.54 4.64
N VAL A 338 8.48 9.93 5.32
CA VAL A 338 8.74 11.31 5.76
C VAL A 338 9.95 11.78 4.93
N PRO A 339 9.96 12.99 4.35
CA PRO A 339 11.10 13.43 3.55
C PRO A 339 12.33 13.59 4.45
N PHE A 340 13.41 12.86 4.12
CA PHE A 340 14.70 12.93 4.80
C PHE A 340 15.73 13.57 3.86
N VAL A 341 16.40 14.63 4.34
CA VAL A 341 17.49 15.34 3.66
C VAL A 341 18.81 14.61 3.98
N PRO A 342 19.62 14.17 2.99
CA PRO A 342 20.86 13.48 3.27
C PRO A 342 22.01 14.46 3.55
N LEU A 343 22.66 14.29 4.71
CA LEU A 343 24.01 14.79 4.97
C LEU A 343 25.01 13.67 4.63
N PHE A 344 25.97 13.95 3.74
CA PHE A 344 27.05 13.05 3.34
C PHE A 344 28.21 13.06 4.36
N PRO A 345 28.89 11.93 4.62
CA PRO A 345 30.15 11.92 5.35
C PRO A 345 31.37 12.08 4.42
N GLU A 346 32.40 12.73 4.95
CA GLU A 346 33.71 12.95 4.33
C GLU A 346 34.49 11.65 4.15
N THR A 347 35.06 11.45 2.96
CA THR A 347 36.00 10.37 2.65
C THR A 347 37.43 10.79 2.96
N ALA A 348 38.07 10.14 3.93
CA ALA A 348 39.52 10.16 4.08
C ALA A 348 40.12 9.07 3.16
N ALA A 349 40.93 9.49 2.19
CA ALA A 349 41.70 8.61 1.32
C ALA A 349 43.12 8.45 1.89
N THR A 350 43.54 7.21 2.13
CA THR A 350 44.96 6.86 2.32
C THR A 350 45.44 6.06 1.12
N SER A 351 46.37 6.65 0.38
CA SER A 351 47.02 6.06 -0.78
C SER A 351 48.15 5.11 -0.37
N SER A 352 48.13 3.93 -0.98
CA SER A 352 49.20 2.93 -1.00
C SER A 352 50.44 3.45 -1.72
N LEU A 353 51.63 3.23 -1.15
CA LEU A 353 52.87 3.18 -1.91
C LEU A 353 53.73 1.99 -1.47
N ASP A 354 54.22 1.34 -2.52
CA ASP A 354 55.02 0.15 -2.69
C ASP A 354 56.47 0.32 -2.18
N ARG A 355 57.04 -0.74 -1.58
CA ARG A 355 58.38 -1.33 -1.87
C ARG A 355 59.06 -2.08 -0.70
N THR A 356 59.36 -3.35 -0.99
CA THR A 356 60.58 -4.14 -0.69
C THR A 356 61.27 -4.07 0.68
N ALA A 357 61.35 -5.24 1.34
CA ALA A 357 62.38 -5.64 2.31
C ALA A 357 63.73 -5.96 1.59
N PRO A 358 64.85 -6.36 2.27
CA PRO A 358 65.03 -6.61 3.70
C PRO A 358 66.36 -6.08 4.32
N ASP A 359 66.56 -6.46 5.58
CA ASP A 359 67.81 -6.66 6.34
C ASP A 359 68.28 -5.63 7.39
N ASP A 360 68.48 -6.21 8.58
CA ASP A 360 69.55 -6.05 9.56
C ASP A 360 69.55 -4.95 10.65
N GLN A 361 69.63 -5.48 11.88
CA GLN A 361 70.45 -5.07 13.03
C GLN A 361 70.31 -3.68 13.69
N THR A 362 69.86 -3.76 14.96
CA THR A 362 70.54 -3.25 16.18
C THR A 362 70.48 -1.75 16.57
N THR A 363 70.28 -1.54 17.89
CA THR A 363 70.84 -0.47 18.77
C THR A 363 70.20 0.93 18.83
N THR A 364 69.54 1.19 19.97
CA THR A 364 69.81 2.30 20.94
C THR A 364 69.49 3.77 20.62
N VAL A 365 68.52 4.30 21.39
CA VAL A 365 68.47 5.56 22.18
C VAL A 365 68.95 6.88 21.54
N LEU A 366 68.06 7.89 21.42
CA LEU A 366 68.14 9.20 22.13
C LEU A 366 67.15 10.25 21.60
N SER A 367 66.39 10.80 22.56
CA SER A 367 65.91 12.17 22.73
C SER A 367 66.52 13.27 21.84
N ALA A 368 65.66 14.12 21.24
CA ALA A 368 65.86 15.56 21.17
C ALA A 368 64.56 16.33 20.86
N CYS A 369 64.19 17.23 21.77
CA CYS A 369 63.24 18.32 21.56
C CYS A 369 63.80 19.37 20.57
N GLY A 370 62.95 19.98 19.75
CA GLY A 370 63.37 21.12 18.93
C GLY A 370 62.24 21.83 18.16
N ALA A 371 61.86 23.00 18.68
CA ALA A 371 61.33 24.19 17.99
C ALA A 371 60.12 24.05 17.03
N GLY A 372 58.94 24.38 17.56
CA GLY A 372 57.74 24.66 16.77
C GLY A 372 57.81 26.01 16.07
N ALA A 373 57.89 25.98 14.74
CA ALA A 373 57.54 27.11 13.88
C ALA A 373 56.11 26.89 13.37
N SER A 374 55.19 27.71 13.85
CA SER A 374 53.77 27.74 13.47
C SER A 374 53.61 28.25 12.03
N PHE A 375 53.59 27.33 11.07
CA PHE A 375 53.10 27.55 9.72
C PHE A 375 51.56 27.46 9.72
N LEU A 376 50.87 28.59 9.64
CA LEU A 376 49.43 28.63 9.44
C LEU A 376 49.11 28.22 7.98
N PRO A 377 48.24 27.22 7.74
CA PRO A 377 47.91 26.79 6.39
C PRO A 377 46.93 27.77 5.73
N HIS A 378 47.43 28.62 4.83
CA HIS A 378 46.62 29.54 4.02
C HIS A 378 45.74 28.87 2.94
N ASN A 379 45.64 27.54 2.90
CA ASN A 379 44.91 26.80 1.86
C ASN A 379 43.52 26.29 2.27
N ALA A 380 43.14 26.37 3.55
CA ALA A 380 41.85 25.85 4.02
C ALA A 380 40.65 26.56 3.36
N ASP A 381 40.76 27.86 3.10
CA ASP A 381 39.67 28.68 2.52
C ASP A 381 39.35 28.29 1.05
N ALA A 382 40.34 27.81 0.29
CA ALA A 382 40.14 27.44 -1.11
C ALA A 382 39.36 26.12 -1.26
N GLU A 383 39.56 25.17 -0.35
CA GLU A 383 38.88 23.87 -0.36
C GLU A 383 37.44 23.99 0.10
N GLU A 384 37.19 24.74 1.17
CA GLU A 384 35.85 25.05 1.65
C GLU A 384 35.01 25.76 0.57
N LYS A 385 35.62 26.73 -0.13
CA LYS A 385 34.97 27.42 -1.25
C LYS A 385 34.64 26.50 -2.43
N ARG A 386 35.46 25.46 -2.71
CA ARG A 386 35.14 24.45 -3.72
C ARG A 386 33.98 23.56 -3.28
N ARG A 387 33.97 23.14 -2.01
CA ARG A 387 32.89 22.34 -1.42
C ARG A 387 31.55 23.08 -1.52
N LEU A 388 31.52 24.34 -1.09
CA LEU A 388 30.31 25.18 -1.16
C LEU A 388 29.82 25.38 -2.61
N ARG A 389 30.73 25.57 -3.57
CA ARG A 389 30.35 25.66 -5.00
C ARG A 389 29.74 24.35 -5.52
N ALA A 390 30.31 23.21 -5.15
CA ALA A 390 29.78 21.90 -5.54
C ALA A 390 28.40 21.65 -4.91
N GLU A 391 28.20 22.07 -3.67
CA GLU A 391 26.91 21.98 -2.97
C GLU A 391 25.84 22.87 -3.63
N VAL A 392 26.18 24.11 -3.99
CA VAL A 392 25.28 25.02 -4.72
C VAL A 392 24.88 24.44 -6.09
N GLU A 393 25.81 23.87 -6.84
CA GLU A 393 25.50 23.22 -8.12
C GLU A 393 24.68 21.93 -7.96
N SER A 394 24.85 21.21 -6.85
CA SER A 394 23.98 20.08 -6.49
C SER A 394 22.54 20.55 -6.21
N LEU A 395 22.38 21.61 -5.41
CA LEU A 395 21.07 22.20 -5.08
C LEU A 395 20.37 22.77 -6.31
N LYS A 396 21.09 23.43 -7.23
CA LYS A 396 20.53 23.89 -8.50
C LYS A 396 19.95 22.74 -9.33
N ARG A 397 20.63 21.59 -9.39
CA ARG A 397 20.13 20.40 -10.09
C ARG A 397 18.85 19.84 -9.43
N GLN A 398 18.79 19.85 -8.09
CA GLN A 398 17.58 19.45 -7.37
C GLN A 398 16.41 20.41 -7.63
N VAL A 399 16.66 21.72 -7.65
CA VAL A 399 15.63 22.73 -7.98
C VAL A 399 15.09 22.55 -9.39
N ASN A 400 15.97 22.33 -10.38
CA ASN A 400 15.55 22.10 -11.76
C ASN A 400 14.71 20.83 -11.88
N TYR A 401 15.11 19.73 -11.23
CA TYR A 401 14.34 18.48 -11.21
C TYR A 401 12.92 18.69 -10.64
N LEU A 402 12.81 19.40 -9.51
CA LEU A 402 11.50 19.71 -8.91
C LEU A 402 10.65 20.64 -9.78
N SER A 403 11.28 21.55 -10.53
CA SER A 403 10.59 22.41 -11.51
C SER A 403 10.00 21.58 -12.64
N ASP A 404 10.78 20.67 -13.22
CA ASP A 404 10.31 19.78 -14.30
C ASP A 404 9.17 18.85 -13.82
N GLU A 405 9.25 18.36 -12.58
CA GLU A 405 8.20 17.54 -11.98
C GLU A 405 6.91 18.35 -11.75
N LEU A 406 7.02 19.61 -11.33
CA LEU A 406 5.89 20.52 -11.17
C LEU A 406 5.21 20.81 -12.51
N ASP A 407 5.98 21.07 -13.57
CA ASP A 407 5.47 21.32 -14.92
C ASP A 407 4.73 20.10 -15.48
N SER A 408 5.25 18.88 -15.23
CA SER A 408 4.60 17.63 -15.58
C SER A 408 3.24 17.45 -14.87
N VAL A 409 3.16 17.78 -13.57
CA VAL A 409 1.91 17.73 -12.80
C VAL A 409 0.91 18.76 -13.31
N LEU A 410 1.35 19.97 -13.65
CA LEU A 410 0.49 21.00 -14.24
C LEU A 410 -0.07 20.57 -15.60
N ALA A 411 0.75 19.98 -16.48
CA ALA A 411 0.30 19.44 -17.75
C ALA A 411 -0.76 18.33 -17.56
N SER A 412 -0.55 17.44 -16.59
CA SER A 412 -1.52 16.39 -16.25
C SER A 412 -2.85 16.97 -15.75
N LYS A 413 -2.81 18.04 -14.95
CA LYS A 413 -4.00 18.75 -14.46
C LYS A 413 -4.81 19.35 -15.62
N GLU A 414 -4.16 19.94 -16.61
CA GLU A 414 -4.83 20.47 -17.81
C GLU A 414 -5.49 19.37 -18.64
N ASP A 415 -4.84 18.20 -18.76
CA ASP A 415 -5.44 17.03 -19.41
C ASP A 415 -6.69 16.52 -18.69
N ILE A 416 -6.65 16.47 -17.36
CA ILE A 416 -7.81 16.09 -16.54
C ILE A 416 -8.94 17.12 -16.74
N ALA A 417 -8.63 18.42 -16.73
CA ALA A 417 -9.61 19.47 -16.97
C ALA A 417 -10.25 19.34 -18.36
N ARG A 418 -9.46 19.06 -19.41
CA ARG A 418 -9.97 18.79 -20.77
C ARG A 418 -10.87 17.57 -20.82
N LYS A 419 -10.55 16.50 -20.09
CA LYS A 419 -11.40 15.30 -19.99
C LYS A 419 -12.71 15.59 -19.28
N LEU A 420 -12.69 16.36 -18.19
CA LEU A 420 -13.90 16.78 -17.47
C LEU A 420 -14.81 17.64 -18.33
N ASP A 421 -14.27 18.61 -19.08
CA ASP A 421 -15.05 19.44 -20.00
C ASP A 421 -15.76 18.60 -21.07
N LYS A 422 -15.09 17.58 -21.63
CA LYS A 422 -15.71 16.62 -22.56
C LYS A 422 -16.85 15.84 -21.92
N ILE A 423 -16.69 15.40 -20.67
CA ILE A 423 -17.74 14.68 -19.93
C ILE A 423 -18.95 15.58 -19.67
N VAL A 424 -18.71 16.82 -19.25
CA VAL A 424 -19.79 17.81 -19.00
C VAL A 424 -20.55 18.13 -20.29
N LYS A 425 -19.84 18.39 -21.39
CA LYS A 425 -20.47 18.63 -22.71
C LYS A 425 -21.31 17.46 -23.17
N LYS A 426 -20.81 16.22 -23.00
CA LYS A 426 -21.58 15.01 -23.31
C LYS A 426 -22.84 14.92 -22.47
N ARG A 427 -22.74 15.12 -21.15
CA ARG A 427 -23.90 15.09 -20.24
C ARG A 427 -24.96 16.13 -20.62
N ASN A 428 -24.55 17.34 -20.99
CA ASN A 428 -25.49 18.39 -21.41
C ASN A 428 -26.16 18.04 -22.75
N SER A 429 -25.43 17.43 -23.68
CA SER A 429 -26.01 16.91 -24.93
C SER A 429 -27.05 15.81 -24.65
N ASP A 430 -26.71 14.84 -23.80
CA ASP A 430 -27.61 13.75 -23.41
C ASP A 430 -28.87 14.29 -22.70
N GLN A 431 -28.72 15.34 -21.86
CA GLN A 431 -29.86 16.00 -21.22
C GLN A 431 -30.76 16.75 -22.20
N GLN A 432 -30.19 17.40 -23.21
CA GLN A 432 -30.98 18.07 -24.26
C GLN A 432 -31.78 17.06 -25.08
N GLU A 433 -31.14 15.94 -25.46
CA GLU A 433 -31.82 14.86 -26.18
C GLU A 433 -33.01 14.29 -25.38
N LEU A 434 -32.87 14.15 -24.05
CA LEU A 434 -33.97 13.74 -23.18
C LEU A 434 -35.11 14.76 -23.09
N LEU A 435 -34.80 16.06 -23.12
CA LEU A 435 -35.82 17.12 -23.14
C LEU A 435 -36.57 17.14 -24.48
N ASP A 436 -35.87 16.94 -25.59
CA ASP A 436 -36.47 16.87 -26.92
C ASP A 436 -37.41 15.66 -27.02
N ILE A 437 -37.00 14.48 -26.54
CA ILE A 437 -37.86 13.28 -26.46
C ILE A 437 -39.10 13.55 -25.60
N ARG A 438 -38.94 14.23 -24.45
CA ARG A 438 -40.06 14.55 -23.57
C ARG A 438 -41.06 15.50 -24.24
N GLY A 439 -40.59 16.49 -25.00
CA GLY A 439 -41.46 17.39 -25.76
C GLY A 439 -42.29 16.66 -26.81
N MET A 440 -41.71 15.68 -27.50
CA MET A 440 -42.44 14.87 -28.49
C MET A 440 -43.55 14.01 -27.88
N LEU A 441 -43.44 13.64 -26.60
CA LEU A 441 -44.45 12.81 -25.92
C LEU A 441 -45.62 13.61 -25.35
N THR A 442 -45.50 14.93 -25.21
CA THR A 442 -46.54 15.77 -24.59
C THR A 442 -47.53 16.40 -25.57
N ASP A 443 -47.24 16.36 -26.88
CA ASP A 443 -48.10 16.99 -27.90
C ASP A 443 -49.31 16.13 -28.33
N ASP A 444 -49.36 14.85 -27.95
CA ASP A 444 -50.42 13.92 -28.39
C ASP A 444 -51.61 13.77 -27.41
N THR A 445 -51.63 14.45 -26.26
CA THR A 445 -52.68 14.23 -25.23
C THR A 445 -53.87 15.18 -25.24
N ASP A 446 -53.92 16.20 -26.11
CA ASP A 446 -54.98 17.24 -26.04
C ASP A 446 -56.18 17.06 -26.99
N SER A 447 -56.34 15.94 -27.71
CA SER A 447 -57.49 15.77 -28.64
C SER A 447 -58.59 14.76 -28.25
N THR A 448 -58.48 14.06 -27.12
CA THR A 448 -59.59 13.22 -26.64
C THR A 448 -60.41 13.95 -25.61
N GLY A 449 -61.44 14.66 -26.08
CA GLY A 449 -62.55 15.08 -25.24
C GLY A 449 -63.20 13.87 -24.59
N TYR A 450 -62.75 13.52 -23.39
CA TYR A 450 -63.43 12.57 -22.52
C TYR A 450 -64.18 13.38 -21.48
N THR A 451 -65.49 13.42 -21.67
CA THR A 451 -66.43 13.96 -20.69
C THR A 451 -66.31 13.18 -19.39
N ASP A 452 -66.09 13.97 -18.33
CA ASP A 452 -66.33 13.72 -16.92
C ASP A 452 -67.37 12.64 -16.62
N GLU A 453 -66.90 11.48 -16.15
CA GLU A 453 -67.67 10.54 -15.33
C GLU A 453 -66.73 10.08 -14.21
N SER A 454 -66.88 10.72 -13.04
CA SER A 454 -66.19 10.42 -11.80
C SER A 454 -66.54 9.02 -11.27
N PRO A 455 -65.57 8.14 -10.94
CA PRO A 455 -65.86 6.93 -10.17
C PRO A 455 -65.67 7.18 -8.66
N PRO A 456 -66.47 6.51 -7.81
CA PRO A 456 -66.57 6.82 -6.39
C PRO A 456 -65.41 6.26 -5.56
N PHE A 457 -65.12 6.99 -4.49
CA PHE A 457 -64.33 6.63 -3.32
C PHE A 457 -64.44 5.14 -2.92
N PHE A 458 -63.29 4.45 -2.89
CA PHE A 458 -63.10 3.30 -2.02
C PHE A 458 -62.05 3.65 -0.95
N HIS A 459 -62.57 3.83 0.26
CA HIS A 459 -61.82 3.86 1.50
C HIS A 459 -61.58 2.40 1.93
N GLU A 460 -60.33 1.93 1.89
CA GLU A 460 -59.94 0.77 2.70
C GLU A 460 -58.64 1.10 3.46
N GLY A 461 -58.82 1.28 4.76
CA GLY A 461 -57.72 1.29 5.71
C GLY A 461 -57.28 -0.14 6.00
N LEU A 462 -55.98 -0.37 5.98
CA LEU A 462 -55.36 -1.57 6.52
C LEU A 462 -54.36 -1.15 7.60
N CYS A 463 -54.87 -1.28 8.83
CA CYS A 463 -54.15 -1.22 10.08
C CYS A 463 -53.45 -2.57 10.27
N LEU A 464 -52.11 -2.58 10.27
CA LEU A 464 -51.33 -3.76 10.66
C LEU A 464 -50.68 -3.49 12.02
N SER A 465 -51.28 -4.10 13.03
CA SER A 465 -50.77 -4.26 14.38
C SER A 465 -50.33 -5.72 14.61
N CYS A 466 -49.35 -5.86 15.52
CA CYS A 466 -49.02 -7.06 16.30
C CYS A 466 -48.04 -8.09 15.69
N GLY A 467 -46.96 -8.33 16.43
CA GLY A 467 -46.00 -9.41 16.20
C GLY A 467 -44.85 -9.38 17.21
N ALA A 468 -45.16 -9.33 18.50
CA ALA A 468 -44.22 -9.66 19.57
C ALA A 468 -44.26 -11.18 19.81
N GLY A 469 -43.09 -11.81 19.87
CA GLY A 469 -42.91 -13.20 20.27
C GLY A 469 -41.43 -13.45 20.54
N GLY A 470 -41.11 -13.69 21.81
CA GLY A 470 -39.79 -14.13 22.24
C GLY A 470 -39.73 -15.66 22.33
N ASP A 471 -38.49 -16.16 22.33
CA ASP A 471 -37.92 -17.03 23.36
C ASP A 471 -36.39 -16.84 23.33
#